data_AF-A0A517MU68-F1
#
_entry.id   AF-A0A517MU68-F1
#
_cell.length_a   1.000
_cell.length_b   1.000
_cell.length_c   1.000
_cell.angle_alpha   90.00
_cell.angle_beta   90.00
_cell.angle_gamma   90.00
#
_symmetry.space_group_name_H-M   'P 1'
#
loop_
_entity.id
_entity.type
_entity.pdbx_description
1 polymer ?
#
loop_
_entity_poly.entity_id
_entity_poly.type
_entity_poly.pdbx_seq_one_letter_code
_entity_poly.pdbx_strand_id
1 'polypeptide(L)'
;MLLDGALRFGTKARQAWTQTMDFSETERFLGKVLDILEAIVLGVAQSDHAIAKQLEEQYAFLFREIAASRINNDLKRFDKSMTLLAYERETWKLACDLLSADTTSPEPTATSNAGVPAPHVSAAPVAANHLVESFSFEA
;
A
#
# COMPACT_ATOMS: atom_id res chain seq x y z
N MET A 1 -1.75 2.54 4.50
CA MET A 1 -0.86 3.73 4.60
C MET A 1 -1.42 4.98 3.90
N LEU A 2 -1.88 4.94 2.63
CA LEU A 2 -2.54 6.11 2.01
C LEU A 2 -3.96 6.34 2.53
N LEU A 3 -4.79 5.29 2.58
CA LEU A 3 -6.17 5.35 3.10
C LEU A 3 -6.20 5.84 4.56
N ASP A 4 -5.27 5.38 5.41
CA ASP A 4 -5.11 5.91 6.77
C ASP A 4 -4.77 7.40 6.79
N GLY A 5 -3.93 7.86 5.85
CA GLY A 5 -3.59 9.27 5.67
C GLY A 5 -4.83 10.11 5.31
N ALA A 6 -5.63 9.64 4.36
CA ALA A 6 -6.87 10.28 3.96
C ALA A 6 -7.88 10.35 5.12
N LEU A 7 -8.05 9.27 5.89
CA LEU A 7 -8.90 9.26 7.11
C LEU A 7 -8.41 10.24 8.18
N ARG A 8 -7.09 10.33 8.39
CA ARG A 8 -6.49 11.28 9.35
C ARG A 8 -6.70 12.73 8.93
N PHE A 9 -6.50 13.06 7.66
CA PHE A 9 -6.77 14.41 7.16
C PHE A 9 -8.27 14.71 7.14
N GLY A 10 -9.11 13.74 6.79
CA GLY A 10 -10.56 13.90 6.82
C GLY A 10 -11.10 14.16 8.22
N THR A 11 -10.55 13.51 9.25
CA THR A 11 -10.88 13.81 10.65
C THR A 11 -10.53 15.25 11.02
N LYS A 12 -9.35 15.74 10.60
CA LYS A 12 -8.94 17.14 10.83
C LYS A 12 -9.79 18.14 10.06
N ALA A 13 -10.13 17.84 8.81
CA ALA A 13 -11.05 18.65 8.01
C ALA A 13 -12.41 18.76 8.72
N ARG A 14 -12.95 17.64 9.20
CA ARG A 14 -14.21 17.61 9.96
C ARG A 14 -14.15 18.47 11.23
N GLN A 15 -13.05 18.38 11.98
CA GLN A 15 -12.85 19.17 13.19
C GLN A 15 -12.81 20.66 12.86
N ALA A 16 -11.98 21.07 11.89
CA ALA A 16 -11.89 22.46 11.44
C ALA A 16 -13.24 23.00 10.96
N TRP A 17 -14.00 22.19 10.20
CA TRP A 17 -15.31 22.56 9.67
C TRP A 17 -16.36 22.81 10.77
N THR A 18 -16.26 22.08 11.89
CA THR A 18 -17.25 22.15 12.99
C THR A 18 -16.85 23.11 14.11
N GLN A 19 -15.56 23.27 14.36
CA GLN A 19 -15.03 23.99 15.52
C GLN A 19 -14.65 25.44 15.20
N THR A 20 -14.33 25.74 13.95
CA THR A 20 -13.66 26.99 13.60
C THR A 20 -14.34 27.65 12.40
N MET A 21 -14.48 28.98 12.41
CA MET A 21 -14.71 29.76 11.18
C MET A 21 -13.45 29.79 10.28
N ASP A 22 -12.45 28.96 10.56
CA ASP A 22 -11.23 28.86 9.76
C ASP A 22 -11.46 27.96 8.54
N PHE A 23 -12.06 28.59 7.53
CA PHE A 23 -12.25 28.01 6.20
C PHE A 23 -10.91 27.58 5.57
N SER A 24 -9.81 28.28 5.86
CA SER A 24 -8.49 27.98 5.29
C SER A 24 -7.95 26.63 5.76
N GLU A 25 -8.09 26.32 7.06
CA GLU A 25 -7.69 25.02 7.59
C GLU A 25 -8.55 23.88 7.04
N THR A 26 -9.87 24.11 6.94
CA THR A 26 -10.81 23.13 6.37
C THR A 26 -10.41 22.81 4.93
N GLU A 27 -10.22 23.84 4.10
CA GLU A 27 -9.79 23.71 2.70
C GLU A 27 -8.44 23.01 2.56
N ARG A 28 -7.47 23.35 3.42
CA ARG A 28 -6.14 22.73 3.42
C ARG A 28 -6.23 21.23 3.71
N PHE A 29 -7.04 20.81 4.69
CA PHE A 29 -7.17 19.38 5.01
C PHE A 29 -7.99 18.63 3.97
N LEU A 30 -9.05 19.24 3.43
CA LEU A 30 -9.82 18.67 2.31
C LEU A 30 -8.97 18.47 1.06
N GLY A 31 -8.14 19.46 0.71
CA GLY A 31 -7.19 19.35 -0.40
C GLY A 31 -6.31 18.10 -0.27
N LYS A 32 -5.74 17.86 0.92
CA LYS A 32 -4.93 16.66 1.17
C LYS A 32 -5.69 15.34 1.03
N VAL A 33 -6.97 15.32 1.37
CA VAL A 33 -7.80 14.11 1.16
C VAL A 33 -7.97 13.86 -0.34
N LEU A 34 -8.26 14.91 -1.11
CA LEU A 34 -8.42 14.83 -2.56
C LEU A 34 -7.11 14.45 -3.27
N ASP A 35 -5.97 15.02 -2.88
CA ASP A 35 -4.65 14.68 -3.43
C ASP A 35 -4.34 13.18 -3.24
N ILE A 36 -4.67 12.63 -2.07
CA ILE A 36 -4.48 11.19 -1.79
C ILE A 36 -5.41 10.34 -2.65
N LEU A 37 -6.68 10.71 -2.78
CA LEU A 37 -7.63 9.97 -3.60
C LEU A 37 -7.26 10.00 -5.08
N GLU A 38 -6.79 11.15 -5.58
CA GLU A 38 -6.27 11.27 -6.94
C GLU A 38 -5.05 10.35 -7.15
N ALA A 39 -4.10 10.35 -6.21
CA ALA A 39 -2.95 9.44 -6.27
C ALA A 39 -3.37 7.96 -6.28
N ILE A 40 -4.42 7.58 -5.52
CA ILE A 40 -4.95 6.21 -5.53
C ILE A 40 -5.57 5.90 -6.89
N VAL A 41 -6.41 6.78 -7.44
CA VAL A 41 -7.05 6.59 -8.76
C VAL A 41 -5.97 6.41 -9.84
N LEU A 42 -4.97 7.28 -9.88
CA LEU A 42 -3.87 7.20 -10.84
C LEU A 42 -3.03 5.92 -10.67
N GLY A 43 -2.77 5.51 -9.42
CA GLY A 43 -2.02 4.29 -9.14
C GLY A 43 -2.77 3.03 -9.55
N VAL A 44 -4.10 3.00 -9.36
CA VAL A 44 -4.95 1.88 -9.76
C VAL A 44 -5.10 1.82 -11.28
N ALA A 45 -5.27 2.96 -11.95
CA ALA A 45 -5.42 3.04 -13.41
C ALA A 45 -4.19 2.55 -14.20
N GLN A 46 -3.02 2.47 -13.55
CA GLN A 46 -1.80 1.90 -14.14
C GLN A 46 -1.74 0.36 -14.10
N SER A 47 -2.72 -0.29 -13.45
CA SER A 47 -2.76 -1.75 -13.32
C SER A 47 -3.63 -2.39 -14.39
N ASP A 48 -3.12 -3.43 -15.04
CA ASP A 48 -3.88 -4.26 -16.00
C ASP A 48 -4.75 -5.33 -15.31
N HIS A 49 -4.78 -5.36 -13.97
CA HIS A 49 -5.54 -6.36 -13.24
C HIS A 49 -7.05 -6.18 -13.43
N ALA A 50 -7.80 -7.29 -13.53
CA ALA A 50 -9.25 -7.26 -13.81
C ALA A 50 -10.07 -6.42 -12.80
N ILE A 51 -9.63 -6.33 -11.54
CA ILE A 51 -10.29 -5.53 -10.49
C ILE A 51 -9.93 -4.03 -10.53
N ALA A 52 -8.87 -3.65 -11.25
CA ALA A 52 -8.35 -2.29 -11.22
C ALA A 52 -9.39 -1.27 -11.66
N LYS A 53 -10.11 -1.55 -12.75
CA LYS A 53 -11.20 -0.68 -13.23
C LYS A 53 -12.29 -0.44 -12.19
N GLN A 54 -12.68 -1.48 -11.46
CA GLN A 54 -13.71 -1.35 -10.42
C GLN A 54 -13.22 -0.47 -9.26
N LEU A 55 -11.96 -0.67 -8.82
CA LEU A 55 -11.36 0.14 -7.78
C LEU A 55 -11.19 1.61 -8.23
N GLU A 56 -10.78 1.83 -9.48
CA GLU A 56 -10.66 3.16 -10.09
C GLU A 56 -12.01 3.89 -10.01
N GLU A 57 -13.09 3.26 -10.47
CA GLU A 57 -14.44 3.84 -10.45
C GLU A 57 -14.90 4.18 -9.02
N GLN A 58 -14.58 3.31 -8.05
CA GLN A 58 -14.95 3.48 -6.64
C GLN A 58 -14.20 4.65 -5.98
N TYR A 59 -12.89 4.76 -6.18
CA TYR A 59 -12.11 5.88 -5.66
C TYR A 59 -12.39 7.19 -6.40
N ALA A 60 -12.66 7.14 -7.71
CA ALA A 60 -13.13 8.30 -8.47
C ALA A 60 -14.50 8.79 -8.01
N PHE A 61 -15.40 7.88 -7.60
CA PHE A 61 -16.65 8.24 -6.95
C PHE A 61 -16.40 8.97 -5.62
N LEU A 62 -15.57 8.42 -4.73
CA LEU A 62 -15.21 9.06 -3.46
C LEU A 62 -14.61 10.46 -3.67
N PHE A 63 -13.70 10.60 -4.63
CA PHE A 63 -13.11 11.90 -5.01
C PHE A 63 -14.20 12.90 -5.39
N ARG A 64 -15.12 12.53 -6.29
CA ARG A 64 -16.21 13.40 -6.74
C ARG A 64 -17.16 13.79 -5.60
N GLU A 65 -17.50 12.85 -4.72
CA GLU A 65 -18.39 13.12 -3.58
C GLU A 65 -17.75 14.10 -2.58
N ILE A 66 -16.46 13.96 -2.28
CA ILE A 66 -15.73 14.85 -1.37
C ILE A 66 -15.49 16.23 -2.02
N ALA A 67 -15.18 16.27 -3.31
CA ALA A 67 -15.07 17.53 -4.05
C ALA A 67 -16.42 18.26 -4.08
N ALA A 68 -17.52 17.53 -4.30
CA ALA A 68 -18.85 18.10 -4.29
C ALA A 68 -19.28 18.57 -2.89
N SER A 69 -18.91 17.85 -1.82
CA SER A 69 -19.19 18.31 -0.45
C SER A 69 -18.44 19.59 -0.11
N ARG A 70 -17.18 19.70 -0.56
CA ARG A 70 -16.37 20.93 -0.46
C ARG A 70 -17.04 22.11 -1.15
N ILE A 71 -17.40 21.97 -2.43
CA ILE A 71 -18.02 23.05 -3.23
C ILE A 71 -19.35 23.51 -2.63
N ASN A 72 -20.17 22.56 -2.17
CA ASN A 72 -21.52 22.86 -1.67
C ASN A 72 -21.58 23.15 -0.16
N ASN A 73 -20.44 23.20 0.52
CA ASN A 73 -20.34 23.29 1.97
C ASN A 73 -21.21 22.22 2.71
N ASP A 74 -21.28 21.00 2.18
CA ASP A 74 -22.15 19.92 2.70
C ASP A 74 -21.38 18.95 3.59
N LEU A 75 -21.32 19.25 4.89
CA LEU A 75 -20.66 18.40 5.87
C LEU A 75 -21.30 17.00 5.98
N LYS A 76 -22.61 16.86 5.73
CA LYS A 76 -23.28 15.55 5.82
C LYS A 76 -22.83 14.64 4.69
N ARG A 77 -22.70 15.18 3.47
CA ARG A 77 -22.17 14.44 2.33
C ARG A 77 -20.70 14.06 2.57
N PHE A 78 -19.90 14.98 3.11
CA PHE A 78 -18.53 14.68 3.51
C PHE A 78 -18.45 13.52 4.52
N ASP A 79 -19.24 13.57 5.60
CA ASP A 79 -19.25 12.52 6.64
C ASP A 79 -19.63 11.14 6.07
N LYS A 80 -20.56 11.08 5.11
CA LYS A 80 -20.91 9.84 4.40
C LYS A 80 -19.74 9.31 3.57
N SER A 81 -19.06 10.16 2.82
CA SER A 81 -17.88 9.77 2.03
C SER A 81 -16.75 9.28 2.93
N MET A 82 -16.54 9.93 4.09
CA MET A 82 -15.54 9.49 5.07
C MET A 82 -15.88 8.12 5.68
N THR A 83 -17.17 7.83 5.88
CA THR A 83 -17.64 6.52 6.32
C THR A 83 -17.35 5.45 5.26
N LEU A 84 -17.65 5.73 3.99
CA LEU A 84 -17.34 4.81 2.89
C LEU A 84 -15.83 4.57 2.76
N LEU A 85 -15.01 5.62 2.84
CA LEU A 85 -13.55 5.51 2.82
C LEU A 85 -13.00 4.66 3.99
N ALA A 86 -13.67 4.68 5.15
CA ALA A 86 -13.30 3.82 6.28
C ALA A 86 -13.56 2.34 5.98
N TYR A 87 -14.68 2.02 5.31
CA TYR A 87 -14.93 0.64 4.84
C TYR A 87 -13.89 0.18 3.83
N GLU A 88 -13.47 1.03 2.89
CA GLU A 88 -12.39 0.69 1.95
C GLU A 88 -11.08 0.38 2.67
N ARG A 89 -10.74 1.19 3.69
CA ARG A 89 -9.53 0.98 4.50
C ARG A 89 -9.56 -0.37 5.23
N GLU A 90 -10.68 -0.69 5.88
CA GLU A 90 -10.83 -2.00 6.55
C GLU A 90 -10.79 -3.15 5.54
N THR A 91 -11.43 -3.00 4.38
CA THR A 91 -11.42 -4.00 3.32
C THR A 91 -10.01 -4.25 2.80
N TRP A 92 -9.23 -3.20 2.57
CA TRP A 92 -7.83 -3.32 2.16
C TRP A 92 -6.98 -4.04 3.21
N LYS A 93 -7.20 -3.74 4.50
CA LYS A 93 -6.53 -4.42 5.60
C LYS A 93 -6.83 -5.92 5.58
N LEU A 94 -8.10 -6.30 5.45
CA LEU A 94 -8.51 -7.71 5.35
C LEU A 94 -7.87 -8.41 4.15
N ALA A 95 -7.77 -7.74 3.00
CA ALA A 95 -7.11 -8.28 1.82
C ALA A 95 -5.61 -8.53 2.05
N CYS A 96 -4.90 -7.60 2.70
CA CYS A 96 -3.49 -7.77 3.07
C CYS A 96 -3.30 -8.91 4.09
N ASP A 97 -4.21 -9.03 5.06
CA ASP A 97 -4.17 -10.09 6.07
C ASP A 97 -4.34 -11.48 5.40
N LEU A 98 -5.26 -11.60 4.44
CA LEU A 98 -5.48 -12.82 3.67
C LEU A 98 -4.24 -13.20 2.85
N LEU A 99 -3.63 -12.24 2.14
CA LEU A 99 -2.41 -12.47 1.35
C LEU A 99 -1.23 -12.94 2.23
N SER A 100 -1.13 -12.40 3.45
CA SER A 100 -0.08 -12.77 4.41
C SER A 100 -0.29 -14.19 4.96
N ALA A 101 -1.54 -14.61 5.15
CA ALA A 101 -1.88 -15.96 5.61
C ALA A 101 -1.53 -17.03 4.57
N ASP A 102 -1.82 -16.80 3.29
CA ASP A 102 -1.50 -17.74 2.21
C ASP A 102 0.01 -17.98 2.04
N THR A 103 0.84 -16.98 2.34
CA THR A 103 2.30 -17.07 2.21
C THR A 103 2.95 -17.91 3.33
N THR A 104 2.22 -18.20 4.42
CA THR A 104 2.75 -18.91 5.62
C THR A 104 2.35 -20.39 5.66
N SER A 105 1.72 -20.94 4.63
CA SER A 105 1.45 -22.38 4.57
C SER A 105 2.75 -23.15 4.30
N PRO A 106 3.29 -23.94 5.26
CA PRO A 106 4.47 -24.73 5.01
C PRO A 106 4.13 -25.82 4.00
N GLU A 107 4.81 -25.80 2.86
CA GLU A 107 4.85 -26.91 1.92
C GLU A 107 5.23 -28.19 2.70
N PRO A 108 4.48 -29.30 2.61
CA PRO A 108 4.84 -30.52 3.28
C PRO A 108 6.15 -31.02 2.67
N THR A 109 7.26 -30.79 3.38
CA THR A 109 8.57 -31.34 3.06
C THR A 109 8.41 -32.83 2.79
N ALA A 110 8.59 -33.21 1.53
CA ALA A 110 8.65 -34.58 1.11
C ALA A 110 9.61 -35.33 2.04
N THR A 111 9.06 -36.35 2.70
CA THR A 111 9.81 -37.28 3.54
C THR A 111 10.80 -38.03 2.64
N SER A 112 12.03 -37.53 2.56
CA SER A 112 13.15 -38.30 2.00
C SER A 112 13.59 -39.32 3.03
N ASN A 113 12.93 -40.48 3.02
CA ASN A 113 13.35 -41.64 3.78
C ASN A 113 14.43 -42.38 2.98
N ALA A 114 15.70 -42.12 3.28
CA ALA A 114 16.82 -42.98 2.89
C ALA A 114 17.92 -42.86 3.94
N GLY A 115 17.87 -43.76 4.94
CA GLY A 115 18.97 -43.94 5.88
C GLY A 115 20.08 -44.78 5.25
N VAL A 116 21.33 -44.29 5.33
CA VAL A 116 22.55 -45.07 5.63
C VAL A 116 23.57 -44.09 6.26
N PRO A 117 24.15 -44.37 7.45
CA PRO A 117 25.23 -43.56 8.01
C PRO A 117 26.60 -44.17 7.69
N ALA A 118 27.61 -43.34 7.36
CA ALA A 118 28.99 -43.48 7.87
C ALA A 118 29.94 -42.36 7.35
N PRO A 119 30.94 -41.97 8.15
CA PRO A 119 31.80 -40.80 7.93
C PRO A 119 33.12 -41.15 7.22
N HIS A 120 33.76 -40.18 6.57
CA HIS A 120 35.22 -40.14 6.50
C HIS A 120 35.71 -38.70 6.30
N VAL A 121 36.49 -38.27 7.29
CA VAL A 121 37.31 -37.07 7.29
C VAL A 121 38.55 -37.37 6.44
N SER A 122 38.96 -36.44 5.56
CA SER A 122 40.36 -36.38 5.15
C SER A 122 40.81 -34.92 5.02
N ALA A 123 41.92 -34.64 5.67
CA ALA A 123 42.48 -33.33 5.95
C ALA A 123 43.20 -32.70 4.74
N ALA A 124 43.30 -31.36 4.76
CA ALA A 124 44.05 -30.50 3.83
C ALA A 124 45.59 -30.72 3.93
N PRO A 125 46.43 -30.11 3.04
CA PRO A 125 46.80 -28.69 3.22
C PRO A 125 47.09 -27.84 1.95
N VAL A 126 46.79 -26.54 2.10
CA VAL A 126 47.42 -25.28 1.63
C VAL A 126 48.59 -25.30 0.63
N ALA A 127 48.46 -24.51 -0.46
CA ALA A 127 49.45 -23.57 -1.02
C ALA A 127 48.74 -22.70 -2.10
N ALA A 128 48.48 -21.40 -1.88
CA ALA A 128 49.35 -20.22 -2.06
C ALA A 128 49.36 -19.62 -3.49
N ASN A 129 48.89 -18.36 -3.58
CA ASN A 129 49.14 -17.29 -4.56
C ASN A 129 48.95 -17.56 -6.07
N HIS A 130 48.14 -16.72 -6.74
CA HIS A 130 48.62 -15.42 -7.26
C HIS A 130 47.46 -14.57 -7.78
N LEU A 131 47.49 -13.28 -7.43
CA LEU A 131 46.69 -12.20 -8.00
C LEU A 131 47.10 -11.98 -9.46
N VAL A 132 46.13 -11.76 -10.37
CA VAL A 132 46.34 -10.98 -11.59
C VAL A 132 45.14 -10.06 -11.79
N GLU A 133 45.48 -8.77 -11.87
CA GLU A 133 44.63 -7.60 -12.01
C GLU A 133 44.11 -7.41 -13.44
N SER A 134 42.99 -6.68 -13.52
CA SER A 134 42.66 -5.62 -14.48
C SER A 134 42.84 -5.83 -15.99
N PHE A 135 41.74 -5.72 -16.74
CA PHE A 135 41.75 -5.24 -18.11
C PHE A 135 40.55 -4.31 -18.40
N SER A 136 40.86 -3.02 -18.55
CA SER A 136 40.07 -2.02 -19.29
C SER A 136 40.85 -1.65 -20.56
N PHE A 137 40.19 -1.54 -21.72
CA PHE A 137 40.57 -0.59 -22.77
C PHE A 137 39.41 -0.29 -23.73
N GLU A 138 39.23 1.01 -23.99
CA GLU A 138 38.38 1.66 -24.99
C GLU A 138 38.80 1.36 -26.44
N ALA A 139 37.86 1.46 -27.39
CA ALA A 139 38.13 1.89 -28.76
C ALA A 139 36.87 2.56 -29.34
#